data_AF-A0A926CC45-F1
#
_entry.id   AF-A0A926CC45-F1
#
_cell.length_a   1.000
_cell.length_b   1.000
_cell.length_c   1.000
_cell.angle_alpha   90.00
_cell.angle_beta   90.00
_cell.angle_gamma   90.00
#
_symmetry.space_group_name_H-M   'P 1'
#
loop_
_entity.id
_entity.type
_entity.pdbx_description
1 polymer ?
#
loop_
_entity_poly.entity_id
_entity_poly.type
_entity_poly.pdbx_seq_one_letter_code
_entity_poly.pdbx_strand_id
1 'polypeptide(L)' 'MMIVNKIGDLARQRDLNVQQLARKAKVSYGTAHGLYTGVSKRLDLDVLDKMCEALGVQPGDLFVRVEAK' A
#
# COMPACT_ATOMS: atom_id res chain seq x y z
N MET A 1 14.33 -8.37 -12.48
CA MET A 1 13.17 -8.61 -11.59
C MET A 1 13.13 -7.54 -10.50
N MET A 2 12.00 -6.87 -10.30
CA MET A 2 11.80 -5.92 -9.20
C MET A 2 10.48 -6.19 -8.46
N ILE A 3 10.43 -5.90 -7.16
CA ILE A 3 9.20 -5.95 -6.38
C ILE A 3 8.55 -4.58 -6.42
N VAL A 4 7.26 -4.56 -6.78
CA VAL A 4 6.45 -3.34 -6.84
C VAL A 4 5.29 -3.46 -5.87
N ASN A 5 5.06 -2.40 -5.11
CA ASN A 5 3.91 -2.22 -4.24
C ASN A 5 2.66 -1.89 -5.09
N LYS A 6 1.53 -2.54 -4.78
CA LYS A 6 0.20 -2.35 -5.40
C LYS A 6 -0.84 -1.65 -4.51
N ILE A 7 -0.45 -1.16 -3.34
CA ILE A 7 -1.33 -0.50 -2.35
C ILE A 7 -2.11 0.64 -3.00
N GLY A 8 -1.46 1.48 -3.82
CA GLY A 8 -2.13 2.58 -4.52
C GLY A 8 -3.22 2.10 -5.48
N ASP A 9 -2.96 1.04 -6.23
CA ASP A 9 -3.92 0.48 -7.18
C ASP A 9 -5.10 -0.18 -6.46
N LEU A 10 -4.83 -0.94 -5.39
CA LEU A 10 -5.84 -1.57 -4.54
C LEU A 10 -6.72 -0.54 -3.83
N ALA A 11 -6.15 0.59 -3.42
CA ALA A 11 -6.88 1.71 -2.82
C ALA A 11 -7.80 2.38 -3.85
N ARG A 12 -7.30 2.65 -5.07
CA ARG A 12 -8.12 3.23 -6.16
C ARG A 12 -9.29 2.34 -6.57
N GLN A 13 -9.09 1.03 -6.62
CA GLN A 13 -10.17 0.05 -6.89
C GLN A 13 -11.28 0.07 -5.83
N ARG A 14 -11.04 0.70 -4.67
CA ARG A 14 -11.98 0.85 -3.55
C ARG A 14 -12.42 2.29 -3.34
N ASP A 15 -12.18 3.16 -4.33
CA ASP A 15 -12.49 4.60 -4.28
C ASP A 15 -11.85 5.33 -3.08
N LEU A 16 -10.68 4.85 -2.63
CA LEU A 16 -9.92 5.46 -1.54
C LEU A 16 -8.86 6.41 -2.09
N ASN A 17 -8.96 7.69 -1.72
CA ASN A 17 -7.87 8.64 -1.87
C ASN A 17 -6.82 8.49 -0.74
N VAL A 18 -5.70 9.18 -0.85
CA VAL A 18 -4.58 9.08 0.12
C VAL A 18 -5.01 9.42 1.55
N GLN A 19 -5.84 10.45 1.75
CA GLN A 19 -6.32 10.83 3.09
C GLN A 19 -7.24 9.76 3.67
N GLN A 20 -8.15 9.20 2.87
CA GLN A 20 -9.04 8.13 3.28
C GLN A 20 -8.26 6.86 3.63
N LEU A 21 -7.25 6.51 2.82
CA LEU A 21 -6.36 5.38 3.11
C LEU A 21 -5.58 5.60 4.41
N ALA A 22 -4.98 6.78 4.61
CA ALA A 22 -4.25 7.11 5.82
C ALA A 22 -5.14 6.97 7.07
N ARG A 23 -6.36 7.50 7.00
CA ARG A 23 -7.34 7.41 8.08
C ARG A 23 -7.78 5.98 8.35
N LYS A 24 -8.03 5.18 7.30
CA LYS A 24 -8.49 3.81 7.41
C LYS A 24 -7.40 2.87 7.96
N ALA A 25 -6.17 3.03 7.48
CA ALA A 25 -5.00 2.28 7.94
C ALA A 25 -4.39 2.82 9.24
N LYS A 26 -4.88 3.94 9.78
CA LYS A 26 -4.35 4.59 10.99
C LYS A 26 -2.84 4.87 10.91
N VAL A 27 -2.38 5.35 9.75
CA VAL A 27 -0.99 5.76 9.51
C VAL A 27 -0.89 7.25 9.20
N SER A 28 0.32 7.81 9.25
CA SER A 28 0.55 9.19 8.84
C SER A 28 0.21 9.40 7.36
N TYR A 29 -0.19 10.61 6.99
CA TYR A 29 -0.41 10.97 5.58
C TYR A 29 0.83 10.73 4.72
N GLY A 30 2.03 11.05 5.23
CA GLY A 30 3.29 10.83 4.51
C GLY A 30 3.54 9.35 4.23
N THR A 31 3.28 8.48 5.21
CA THR A 31 3.37 7.02 5.05
C THR A 31 2.39 6.52 4.00
N ALA A 32 1.11 6.91 4.10
CA ALA A 32 0.09 6.53 3.13
C ALA A 32 0.43 7.04 1.72
N HIS A 33 0.87 8.29 1.59
CA HIS A 33 1.24 8.89 0.31
C HIS A 33 2.42 8.16 -0.34
N GLY A 34 3.49 7.88 0.41
CA GLY A 34 4.66 7.15 -0.08
C GLY A 34 4.32 5.72 -0.52
N LEU A 35 3.44 5.04 0.21
CA LEU A 35 2.96 3.71 -0.16
C LEU A 35 2.00 3.76 -1.35
N TYR A 36 1.11 4.75 -1.43
CA TYR A 36 0.15 4.91 -2.50
C TYR A 36 0.80 5.28 -3.84
N THR A 37 1.87 6.06 -3.80
CA THR A 37 2.64 6.49 -4.99
C THR A 37 3.76 5.51 -5.37
N GLY A 38 4.04 4.49 -4.54
CA GLY A 38 5.10 3.51 -4.76
C GLY A 38 6.52 4.02 -4.50
N VAL A 39 6.69 5.22 -3.94
CA VAL A 39 8.00 5.80 -3.58
C VAL A 39 8.61 5.10 -2.37
N SER A 40 7.78 4.64 -1.43
CA SER A 40 8.22 3.90 -0.25
C SER A 40 8.67 2.49 -0.63
N LYS A 41 9.98 2.21 -0.46
CA LYS A 41 10.59 0.89 -0.69
C LYS A 41 10.72 0.03 0.57
N ARG A 42 10.41 0.59 1.73
CA ARG A 42 10.49 -0.07 3.04
C ARG A 42 9.19 0.14 3.79
N LEU A 43 8.75 -0.90 4.47
CA LEU A 43 7.72 -0.84 5.49
C LEU A 43 8.02 -1.91 6.53
N ASP A 44 7.60 -1.66 7.76
CA ASP A 44 7.58 -2.67 8.80
C ASP A 44 6.30 -3.52 8.73
N LEU A 45 6.25 -4.58 9.54
CA LEU A 45 5.13 -5.52 9.56
C LEU A 45 3.85 -4.91 10.17
N ASP A 46 3.96 -3.92 11.06
CA ASP A 46 2.79 -3.24 11.64
C ASP A 46 2.07 -2.39 10.59
N VAL A 47 2.82 -1.64 9.78
CA VAL A 47 2.28 -0.91 8.64
C VAL A 47 1.73 -1.88 7.58
N LEU A 48 2.38 -3.03 7.36
CA LEU A 48 1.88 -4.05 6.44
C LEU A 48 0.50 -4.56 6.87
N ASP A 49 0.37 -4.94 8.15
CA ASP A 49 -0.86 -5.48 8.73
C ASP A 49 -2.01 -4.45 8.67
N LYS A 50 -1.73 -3.20 9.07
CA LYS A 50 -2.67 -2.08 8.94
C LYS A 50 -3.17 -1.86 7.51
N MET A 51 -2.30 -2.03 6.52
CA MET A 51 -2.70 -1.92 5.11
C MET A 51 -3.55 -3.11 4.67
N CYS A 52 -3.25 -4.32 5.15
CA CYS A 52 -4.06 -5.50 4.93
C CYS A 52 -5.47 -5.32 5.50
N GLU A 53 -5.59 -4.84 6.74
CA GLU A 53 -6.88 -4.54 7.37
C GLU A 53 -7.64 -3.43 6.62
N ALA A 54 -6.97 -2.33 6.27
CA ALA A 54 -7.61 -1.20 5.60
C ALA A 54 -8.14 -1.56 4.21
N LEU A 55 -7.44 -2.44 3.49
CA LEU A 55 -7.81 -2.85 2.14
C LEU A 55 -8.61 -4.16 2.13
N GLY A 56 -8.66 -4.91 3.24
CA GLY A 56 -9.30 -6.23 3.29
C GLY A 56 -8.63 -7.21 2.33
N VAL A 57 -7.31 -7.33 2.38
CA VAL A 57 -6.48 -8.18 1.51
C VAL A 57 -5.40 -8.90 2.33
N GLN A 58 -4.74 -9.88 1.73
CA GLN A 58 -3.60 -10.57 2.35
C GLN A 58 -2.28 -9.86 2.01
N PRO A 59 -1.21 -10.05 2.81
CA PRO A 59 0.10 -9.44 2.55
C PRO A 59 0.66 -9.74 1.14
N GLY A 60 0.39 -10.94 0.61
CA GLY A 60 0.82 -11.35 -0.73
C GLY A 60 0.15 -10.58 -1.87
N ASP A 61 -1.02 -9.98 -1.63
CA ASP A 61 -1.75 -9.18 -2.64
C ASP A 61 -1.14 -7.78 -2.81
N LEU A 62 -0.44 -7.29 -1.78
CA LEU A 62 0.10 -5.93 -1.72
C LEU A 62 1.34 -5.74 -2.58
N PHE A 63 2.02 -6.83 -2.98
CA PHE A 63 3.26 -6.78 -3.74
C PHE A 63 3.22 -7.71 -4.94
N VAL A 64 3.89 -7.30 -6.02
CA VAL A 64 4.08 -8.14 -7.21
C VAL A 64 5.55 -8.15 -7.61
N ARG A 65 6.02 -9.30 -8.08
CA ARG A 65 7.33 -9.43 -8.72
C ARG A 65 7.15 -9.27 -10.22
N VAL A 66 7.77 -8.24 -10.80
CA VAL A 66 7.72 -7.96 -12.24
C VAL A 66 9.09 -8.06 -12.87
N GLU A 67 9.13 -8.40 -14.15
CA GLU A 67 10.33 -8.28 -14.97
C GLU A 67 10.64 -6.81 -15.22
N ALA A 68 11.91 -6.42 -15.09
CA ALA A 68 12.32 -5.08 -15.46
C ALA A 68 12.46 -5.07 -16.98
N LYS A 69 11.77 -4.15 -17.65
CA LYS A 69 11.97 -3.89 -19.08
C LYS A 69 13.31 -3.20 -19.31
#